data_AF-F7KM36-F1
#
_entry.id   AF-F7KM36-F1
#
_cell.length_a   1.000
_cell.length_b   1.000
_cell.length_c   1.000
_cell.angle_alpha   90.00
_cell.angle_beta   90.00
_cell.angle_gamma   90.00
#
_symmetry.space_group_name_H-M   'P 1'
#
loop_
_entity.id
_entity.type
_entity.pdbx_description
1 polymer ?
#
loop_
_entity_poly.entity_id
_entity_poly.type
_entity_poly.pdbx_seq_one_letter_code
_entity_poly.pdbx_strand_id
1 'polypeptide(L)'
;MRGRTIVEQIDHDGNTYMDVDISLSAKGLFEVLKTYFPDIRKDNGMITGNFKDRPYSIRVKNITYLGIPHPVFKKRIQISGDLKNFYKDSLSRGMTPLLLGIYTRDDLTLFCDFNIEDFVAKKSNNSSAHVYTEDLSFAAEDGIFQKTDYRGNHITVFRPDCAETFLSEKFGLEAESQEASADEDSAFNILDYFTGLPSPAPGAAPAFLGTMPDEIVDIFRDFFLGLPSRWEGIDCYKEMIADNYRNKYQPEWAGFYLEYRFEKYLKENSLEHLIRYEQNKKKNGIDLDLYFPTLMDYGDLKAHSDYSKGIQGNDWNTIFGILGQTDYEHHIYYIICEHATYKDSEYGYETTQFWNRAQGKSNLMSYQKRMKHHVVLTKMHILDINNSNKHFLSMFRQGVNSNGKLREPKIMIDHDMISKFSICDVTI
;
A
#
# COMPACT_ATOMS: atom_id res chain seq x y z
N MET A 1 -7.29 25.23 21.29
CA MET A 1 -7.22 26.54 20.59
C MET A 1 -7.71 26.32 19.18
N ARG A 2 -8.66 27.14 18.73
CA ARG A 2 -9.29 27.02 17.41
C ARG A 2 -8.55 27.92 16.41
N GLY A 3 -8.27 27.40 15.22
CA GLY A 3 -7.65 28.13 14.11
C GLY A 3 -8.60 29.18 13.51
N ARG A 4 -8.07 29.99 12.59
CA ARG A 4 -8.83 31.06 11.89
C ARG A 4 -9.08 30.79 10.42
N THR A 5 -8.38 29.81 9.83
CA THR A 5 -8.44 29.48 8.41
C THR A 5 -9.26 28.22 8.21
N ILE A 6 -10.25 28.27 7.31
CA ILE A 6 -11.03 27.10 6.90
C ILE A 6 -10.15 26.25 5.99
N VAL A 7 -9.96 24.99 6.35
CA VAL A 7 -9.05 24.05 5.71
C VAL A 7 -9.67 22.65 5.73
N GLU A 8 -9.05 21.70 5.04
CA GLU A 8 -9.53 20.32 5.07
C GLU A 8 -9.27 19.71 6.46
N GLN A 9 -10.24 18.99 6.99
CA GLN A 9 -10.21 18.21 8.23
C GLN A 9 -10.72 16.81 7.92
N ILE A 10 -10.51 15.88 8.84
CA ILE A 10 -11.05 14.52 8.75
C ILE A 10 -11.88 14.20 9.99
N ASP A 11 -12.91 13.37 9.80
CA ASP A 11 -13.71 12.80 10.88
C ASP A 11 -13.20 11.42 11.30
N HIS A 12 -13.83 10.83 12.33
CA HIS A 12 -13.49 9.51 12.85
C HIS A 12 -13.58 8.39 11.79
N ASP A 13 -14.44 8.55 10.78
CA ASP A 13 -14.61 7.60 9.68
C ASP A 13 -13.59 7.79 8.56
N GLY A 14 -12.70 8.80 8.66
CA GLY A 14 -11.72 9.15 7.63
C GLY A 14 -12.27 10.07 6.54
N ASN A 15 -13.53 10.52 6.61
CA ASN A 15 -14.09 11.40 5.59
C ASN A 15 -13.52 12.81 5.73
N THR A 16 -13.25 13.45 4.58
CA THR A 16 -12.78 14.83 4.55
C THR A 16 -13.94 15.83 4.56
N TYR A 17 -13.76 16.93 5.29
CA TYR A 17 -14.68 18.06 5.30
C TYR A 17 -13.93 19.37 5.58
N MET A 18 -14.58 20.51 5.35
CA MET A 18 -13.94 21.83 5.54
C MET A 18 -14.27 22.43 6.91
N ASP A 19 -13.26 22.68 7.73
CA ASP A 19 -13.36 23.47 8.98
C ASP A 19 -11.97 23.98 9.41
N VAL A 20 -11.87 24.63 10.57
CA VAL A 20 -10.63 25.16 11.12
C VAL A 20 -9.88 24.14 11.98
N ASP A 21 -8.56 24.30 12.09
CA ASP A 21 -7.76 23.43 12.96
C ASP A 21 -8.11 23.57 14.44
N ILE A 22 -7.91 22.49 15.19
CA ILE A 22 -7.95 22.47 16.65
C ILE A 22 -6.56 22.08 17.14
N SER A 23 -6.00 22.88 18.04
CA SER A 23 -4.71 22.61 18.69
C SER A 23 -4.86 22.45 20.19
N LEU A 24 -4.24 21.42 20.74
CA LEU A 24 -4.11 21.20 22.16
C LEU A 24 -3.10 22.16 22.79
N SER A 25 -3.30 22.48 24.07
CA SER A 25 -2.27 23.15 24.87
C SER A 25 -1.09 22.20 25.15
N ALA A 26 0.05 22.72 25.61
CA ALA A 26 1.17 21.86 26.02
C ALA A 26 0.77 20.85 27.13
N LYS A 27 -0.15 21.24 28.02
CA LYS A 27 -0.75 20.33 29.00
C LYS A 27 -1.60 19.27 28.30
N GLY A 28 -2.46 19.67 27.35
CA GLY A 28 -3.30 18.75 26.59
C GLY A 28 -2.51 17.71 25.80
N LEU A 29 -1.46 18.12 25.09
CA LEU A 29 -0.56 17.18 24.39
C LEU A 29 0.05 16.15 25.35
N PHE A 30 0.49 16.60 26.53
CA PHE A 30 1.06 15.71 27.53
C PHE A 30 0.06 14.72 28.12
N GLU A 31 -1.19 15.15 28.37
CA GLU A 31 -2.24 14.25 28.84
C GLU A 31 -2.60 13.21 27.78
N VAL A 32 -2.72 13.59 26.50
CA VAL A 32 -2.96 12.64 25.41
C VAL A 32 -1.84 11.59 25.33
N LEU A 33 -0.58 12.01 25.44
CA LEU A 33 0.53 11.06 25.48
C LEU A 33 0.44 10.12 26.68
N LYS A 34 0.13 10.63 27.87
CA LYS A 34 -0.07 9.79 29.07
C LYS A 34 -1.19 8.77 28.92
N THR A 35 -2.23 9.08 28.15
CA THR A 35 -3.36 8.18 27.94
C THR A 35 -2.97 6.99 27.06
N TYR A 36 -2.15 7.20 26.04
CA TYR A 36 -1.95 6.22 24.96
C TYR A 36 -0.53 5.65 24.86
N PHE A 37 0.45 6.26 25.53
CA PHE A 37 1.83 5.80 25.52
C PHE A 37 2.24 5.31 26.92
N PRO A 38 3.07 4.25 26.99
CA PRO A 38 3.45 3.62 28.25
C PRO A 38 4.47 4.46 29.05
N ASP A 39 4.26 4.53 30.37
CA ASP A 39 5.16 5.14 31.36
C ASP A 39 5.57 6.60 31.09
N ILE A 40 4.68 7.38 30.45
CA ILE A 40 4.94 8.78 30.13
C ILE A 40 5.09 9.64 31.39
N ARG A 41 6.24 10.32 31.48
CA ARG A 41 6.60 11.29 32.52
C ARG A 41 7.35 12.48 31.95
N LYS A 42 7.51 13.52 32.78
CA LYS A 42 8.43 14.63 32.50
C LYS A 42 9.71 14.41 33.26
N ASP A 43 10.84 14.57 32.57
CA ASP A 43 12.15 14.38 33.16
C ASP A 43 13.14 15.38 32.53
N ASN A 44 13.69 16.28 33.35
CA ASN A 44 14.59 17.36 32.93
C ASN A 44 14.08 18.16 31.71
N GLY A 45 12.79 18.47 31.68
CA GLY A 45 12.17 19.24 30.60
C GLY A 45 11.84 18.43 29.32
N MET A 46 12.19 17.14 29.29
CA MET A 46 11.79 16.20 28.23
C MET A 46 10.55 15.42 28.63
N ILE A 47 9.77 15.00 27.63
CA ILE A 47 8.75 13.96 27.82
C ILE A 47 9.45 12.63 27.55
N THR A 48 9.39 11.71 28.51
CA THR A 48 10.04 10.41 28.43
C THR A 48 9.04 9.30 28.75
N GLY A 49 9.28 8.11 28.22
CA GLY A 49 8.52 6.91 28.53
C GLY A 49 9.42 5.69 28.56
N ASN A 50 8.84 4.55 28.89
CA ASN A 50 9.48 3.25 28.80
C ASN A 50 8.50 2.26 28.20
N PHE A 51 8.96 1.44 27.27
CA PHE A 51 8.18 0.37 26.69
C PHE A 51 9.03 -0.89 26.63
N LYS A 52 8.66 -1.93 27.40
CA LYS A 52 9.37 -3.22 27.44
C LYS A 52 10.89 -3.04 27.63
N ASP A 53 11.27 -2.28 28.67
CA ASP A 53 12.65 -1.93 29.02
C ASP A 53 13.43 -1.13 27.96
N ARG A 54 12.72 -0.57 26.96
CA ARG A 54 13.27 0.39 26.00
C ARG A 54 12.85 1.80 26.41
N PRO A 55 13.74 2.60 27.02
CA PRO A 55 13.43 3.98 27.34
C PRO A 55 13.39 4.82 26.06
N TYR A 56 12.44 5.74 25.98
CA TYR A 56 12.27 6.62 24.83
C TYR A 56 11.92 8.04 25.25
N SER A 57 12.15 9.00 24.37
CA SER A 57 11.80 10.39 24.56
C SER A 57 10.90 10.89 23.44
N ILE A 58 10.01 11.83 23.74
CA ILE A 58 9.07 12.38 22.77
C ILE A 58 9.26 13.89 22.66
N ARG A 59 9.49 14.36 21.43
CA ARG A 59 9.25 15.75 21.06
C ARG A 59 7.91 15.84 20.35
N VAL A 60 6.93 16.46 20.99
CA VAL A 60 5.54 16.49 20.48
C VAL A 60 5.10 17.89 20.04
N LYS A 61 4.30 17.96 18.97
CA LYS A 61 3.65 19.17 18.47
C LYS A 61 2.23 18.88 17.99
N ASN A 62 1.40 19.92 17.90
CA ASN A 62 0.13 19.83 17.18
C ASN A 62 0.38 19.75 15.68
N ILE A 63 -0.40 18.92 15.00
CA ILE A 63 -0.54 18.93 13.55
C ILE A 63 -1.53 20.04 13.19
N THR A 64 -1.11 20.98 12.36
CA THR A 64 -1.92 22.14 11.94
C THR A 64 -1.69 22.42 10.46
N TYR A 65 -2.58 23.21 9.85
CA TYR A 65 -2.42 23.69 8.49
C TYR A 65 -1.06 24.36 8.26
N LEU A 66 -0.47 24.05 7.11
CA LEU A 66 0.82 24.57 6.66
C LEU A 66 0.83 26.10 6.51
N GLY A 67 -0.33 26.73 6.34
CA GLY A 67 -0.45 28.18 6.18
C GLY A 67 -0.46 28.60 4.72
N ILE A 68 -0.92 29.83 4.48
CA ILE A 68 -1.00 30.44 3.14
C ILE A 68 0.42 30.64 2.58
N PRO A 69 0.68 30.32 1.30
CA PRO A 69 -0.27 30.03 0.21
C PRO A 69 -0.52 28.53 -0.05
N HIS A 70 -0.21 27.65 0.90
CA HIS A 70 -0.23 26.21 0.62
C HIS A 70 -1.67 25.64 0.53
N PRO A 71 -1.88 24.53 -0.22
CA PRO A 71 -3.19 23.90 -0.31
C PRO A 71 -3.77 23.50 1.04
N VAL A 72 -5.09 23.61 1.18
CA VAL A 72 -5.84 23.40 2.44
C VAL A 72 -5.68 22.01 3.06
N PHE A 73 -5.32 21.00 2.26
CA PHE A 73 -5.05 19.63 2.71
C PHE A 73 -3.63 19.42 3.27
N LYS A 74 -2.72 20.40 3.12
CA LYS A 74 -1.35 20.27 3.62
C LYS A 74 -1.27 20.67 5.09
N LYS A 75 -0.93 19.72 5.95
CA LYS A 75 -0.69 19.91 7.38
C LYS A 75 0.80 19.80 7.70
N ARG A 76 1.17 20.24 8.92
CA ARG A 76 2.53 20.19 9.42
C ARG A 76 2.61 20.14 10.94
N ILE A 77 3.79 19.73 11.42
CA ILE A 77 4.31 20.17 12.71
C ILE A 77 5.37 21.26 12.51
N GLN A 78 5.41 22.20 13.46
CA GLN A 78 6.50 23.17 13.57
C GLN A 78 7.64 22.57 14.37
N ILE A 79 8.76 22.27 13.71
CA ILE A 79 9.92 21.66 14.35
C ILE A 79 10.62 22.71 15.21
N SER A 80 10.84 22.41 16.48
CA SER A 80 11.54 23.31 17.39
C SER A 80 13.01 23.46 16.99
N GLY A 81 13.58 24.66 17.15
CA GLY A 81 15.00 24.92 16.85
C GLY A 81 15.99 24.13 17.72
N ASP A 82 15.54 23.59 18.86
CA ASP A 82 16.33 22.74 19.75
C ASP A 82 16.32 21.25 19.36
N LEU A 83 15.70 20.85 18.23
CA LEU A 83 15.56 19.44 17.84
C LEU A 83 16.90 18.69 17.85
N LYS A 84 17.98 19.32 17.37
CA LYS A 84 19.31 18.70 17.35
C LYS A 84 19.88 18.47 18.75
N ASN A 85 19.64 19.38 19.68
CA ASN A 85 20.07 19.22 21.07
C ASN A 85 19.22 18.14 21.75
N PHE A 86 17.90 18.19 21.57
CA PHE A 86 16.98 17.16 22.05
C PHE A 86 17.38 15.75 21.60
N TYR A 87 17.71 15.59 20.32
CA TYR A 87 18.14 14.31 19.76
C TYR A 87 19.42 13.80 20.44
N LYS A 88 20.45 14.66 20.53
CA LYS A 88 21.71 14.32 21.20
C LYS A 88 21.53 14.00 22.68
N ASP A 89 20.73 14.77 23.39
CA ASP A 89 20.46 14.59 24.82
C ASP A 89 19.64 13.31 25.08
N SER A 90 18.79 12.91 24.13
CA SER A 90 18.06 11.64 24.21
C SER A 90 19.01 10.46 24.06
N LEU A 91 19.87 10.49 23.03
CA LEU A 91 20.83 9.43 22.77
C LEU A 91 21.88 9.30 23.88
N SER A 92 22.38 10.41 24.43
CA SER A 92 23.36 10.37 25.54
C SER A 92 22.81 9.74 26.81
N ARG A 93 21.49 9.66 26.92
CA ARG A 93 20.75 9.03 28.02
C ARG A 93 20.27 7.60 27.69
N GLY A 94 20.70 7.05 26.55
CA GLY A 94 20.32 5.71 26.09
C GLY A 94 18.85 5.59 25.65
N MET A 95 18.20 6.71 25.32
CA MET A 95 16.79 6.73 24.93
C MET A 95 16.64 6.82 23.42
N THR A 96 15.61 6.16 22.88
CA THR A 96 15.19 6.35 21.48
C THR A 96 14.36 7.63 21.34
N PRO A 97 14.79 8.63 20.55
CA PRO A 97 14.02 9.86 20.37
C PRO A 97 12.93 9.73 19.31
N LEU A 98 11.74 10.23 19.62
CA LEU A 98 10.58 10.29 18.73
C LEU A 98 10.19 11.75 18.45
N LEU A 99 9.79 12.04 17.22
CA LEU A 99 9.24 13.33 16.81
C LEU A 99 7.79 13.14 16.39
N LEU A 100 6.87 13.43 17.31
CA LEU A 100 5.45 13.16 17.13
C LEU A 100 4.63 14.43 16.83
N GLY A 101 3.75 14.32 15.86
CA GLY A 101 2.60 15.18 15.68
C GLY A 101 1.35 14.57 16.30
N ILE A 102 0.50 15.38 16.92
CA ILE A 102 -0.84 14.98 17.34
C ILE A 102 -1.86 15.77 16.54
N TYR A 103 -2.74 15.06 15.84
CA TYR A 103 -3.94 15.60 15.22
C TYR A 103 -5.14 15.27 16.12
N THR A 104 -5.96 16.27 16.43
CA THR A 104 -7.18 16.08 17.21
C THR A 104 -8.34 16.82 16.56
N ARG A 105 -9.45 16.11 16.40
CA ARG A 105 -10.68 16.67 15.83
C ARG A 105 -11.87 15.94 16.44
N ASP A 106 -12.71 16.68 17.16
CA ASP A 106 -13.89 16.13 17.84
C ASP A 106 -13.51 14.91 18.72
N ASP A 107 -13.93 13.70 18.36
CA ASP A 107 -13.59 12.44 19.04
C ASP A 107 -12.38 11.70 18.42
N LEU A 108 -11.86 12.16 17.30
CA LEU A 108 -10.71 11.59 16.62
C LEU A 108 -9.39 12.14 17.20
N THR A 109 -8.50 11.22 17.56
CA THR A 109 -7.09 11.50 17.85
C THR A 109 -6.22 10.63 16.96
N LEU A 110 -5.25 11.23 16.27
CA LEU A 110 -4.23 10.52 15.51
C LEU A 110 -2.83 11.00 15.89
N PHE A 111 -1.88 10.07 15.86
CA PHE A 111 -0.46 10.34 16.03
C PHE A 111 0.23 10.28 14.68
N CYS A 112 1.26 11.10 14.50
CA CYS A 112 2.13 11.05 13.33
C CYS A 112 3.59 11.06 13.79
N ASP A 113 4.29 9.94 13.67
CA ASP A 113 5.75 9.91 13.77
C ASP A 113 6.36 10.45 12.49
N PHE A 114 7.20 11.46 12.65
CA PHE A 114 8.10 11.94 11.61
C PHE A 114 9.47 11.41 11.99
N ASN A 115 10.05 10.48 11.21
CA ASN A 115 11.30 9.85 11.61
C ASN A 115 12.37 10.93 11.86
N ILE A 116 12.77 11.07 13.13
CA ILE A 116 13.52 12.25 13.59
C ILE A 116 14.88 12.40 12.90
N GLU A 117 15.48 11.28 12.48
CA GLU A 117 16.76 11.22 11.78
C GLU A 117 16.69 11.98 10.44
N ASP A 118 15.55 11.93 9.75
CA ASP A 118 15.33 12.61 8.48
C ASP A 118 15.36 14.14 8.63
N PHE A 119 15.15 14.66 9.84
CA PHE A 119 15.03 16.10 10.11
C PHE A 119 16.21 16.66 10.90
N VAL A 120 16.92 15.86 11.70
CA VAL A 120 17.95 16.36 12.63
C VAL A 120 19.18 16.95 11.92
N ALA A 121 19.50 16.46 10.71
CA ALA A 121 20.65 16.89 9.94
C ALA A 121 20.37 18.11 9.04
N LYS A 122 19.10 18.48 8.83
CA LYS A 122 18.70 19.56 7.91
C LYS A 122 18.88 20.94 8.57
N LYS A 123 19.56 21.88 7.91
CA LYS A 123 19.75 23.27 8.42
C LYS A 123 18.39 23.96 8.57
N SER A 124 18.06 24.37 9.80
CA SER A 124 16.75 24.92 10.17
C SER A 124 16.78 26.45 10.22
N ASN A 125 16.10 27.11 9.29
CA ASN A 125 15.63 28.49 9.47
C ASN A 125 14.08 28.58 9.46
N ASN A 126 13.38 27.51 9.06
CA ASN A 126 11.91 27.43 9.05
C ASN A 126 11.44 25.97 8.87
N SER A 127 12.05 25.04 9.62
CA SER A 127 11.81 23.60 9.43
C SER A 127 10.41 23.17 9.86
N SER A 128 9.63 22.62 8.95
CA SER A 128 8.39 21.89 9.22
C SER A 128 8.44 20.49 8.65
N ALA A 129 7.82 19.54 9.34
CA ALA A 129 7.53 18.21 8.80
C ALA A 129 6.08 18.17 8.33
N HIS A 130 5.81 17.59 7.18
CA HIS A 130 4.52 17.69 6.49
C HIS A 130 3.76 16.38 6.49
N VAL A 131 2.45 16.47 6.65
CA VAL A 131 1.51 15.36 6.51
C VAL A 131 0.27 15.90 5.80
N TYR A 132 -0.40 15.07 5.01
CA TYR A 132 -1.60 15.42 4.27
C TYR A 132 -2.83 14.88 4.99
N THR A 133 -3.97 15.55 4.85
CA THR A 133 -5.25 15.06 5.41
C THR A 133 -5.61 13.67 4.91
N GLU A 134 -5.23 13.32 3.68
CA GLU A 134 -5.41 11.96 3.16
C GLU A 134 -4.56 10.91 3.90
N ASP A 135 -3.33 11.24 4.30
CA ASP A 135 -2.51 10.33 5.12
C ASP A 135 -3.18 10.07 6.48
N LEU A 136 -3.79 11.12 7.04
CA LEU A 136 -4.56 11.05 8.28
C LEU A 136 -5.84 10.22 8.08
N SER A 137 -6.52 10.38 6.95
CA SER A 137 -7.73 9.64 6.57
C SER A 137 -7.44 8.13 6.47
N PHE A 138 -6.38 7.74 5.75
CA PHE A 138 -5.97 6.34 5.67
C PHE A 138 -5.67 5.74 7.04
N ALA A 139 -4.99 6.47 7.93
CA ALA A 139 -4.76 5.97 9.28
C ALA A 139 -6.05 5.88 10.11
N ALA A 140 -6.99 6.81 9.96
CA ALA A 140 -8.28 6.75 10.64
C ALA A 140 -9.04 5.47 10.25
N GLU A 141 -9.01 5.10 8.96
CA GLU A 141 -9.66 3.89 8.45
C GLU A 141 -8.90 2.61 8.82
N ASP A 142 -7.61 2.54 8.48
CA ASP A 142 -6.82 1.30 8.49
C ASP A 142 -5.97 1.11 9.77
N GLY A 143 -5.97 2.09 10.66
CA GLY A 143 -5.26 2.07 11.95
C GLY A 143 -3.83 2.58 11.89
N ILE A 144 -3.07 2.18 10.88
CA ILE A 144 -1.70 2.67 10.62
C ILE A 144 -1.54 2.97 9.13
N PHE A 145 -0.98 4.13 8.81
CA PHE A 145 -0.55 4.51 7.48
C PHE A 145 0.93 4.90 7.52
N GLN A 146 1.73 4.41 6.56
CA GLN A 146 3.16 4.74 6.46
C GLN A 146 3.48 5.17 5.04
N LYS A 147 4.36 6.16 4.89
CA LYS A 147 4.89 6.57 3.59
C LYS A 147 6.31 7.09 3.67
N THR A 148 6.97 7.09 2.52
CA THR A 148 8.16 7.91 2.26
C THR A 148 7.75 9.05 1.33
N ASP A 149 7.94 10.29 1.76
CA ASP A 149 7.61 11.44 0.90
C ASP A 149 8.66 11.65 -0.21
N TYR A 150 8.36 12.54 -1.15
CA TYR A 150 9.25 12.86 -2.29
C TYR A 150 10.64 13.40 -1.89
N ARG A 151 10.86 13.76 -0.62
CA ARG A 151 12.15 14.20 -0.07
C ARG A 151 12.84 13.09 0.72
N GLY A 152 12.33 11.86 0.65
CA GLY A 152 12.84 10.71 1.39
C GLY A 152 12.51 10.73 2.88
N ASN A 153 11.54 11.55 3.34
CA ASN A 153 11.17 11.55 4.76
C ASN A 153 10.18 10.42 5.05
N HIS A 154 10.44 9.66 6.10
CA HIS A 154 9.61 8.56 6.57
C HIS A 154 8.58 9.08 7.57
N ILE A 155 7.32 8.80 7.29
CA ILE A 155 6.17 9.32 8.02
C ILE A 155 5.26 8.15 8.36
N THR A 156 4.89 8.02 9.63
CA THR A 156 3.97 7.00 10.14
C THR A 156 2.82 7.67 10.86
N VAL A 157 1.60 7.57 10.33
CA VAL A 157 0.38 8.01 11.00
C VAL A 157 -0.30 6.81 11.62
N PHE A 158 -0.80 6.91 12.85
CA PHE A 158 -1.46 5.81 13.54
C PHE A 158 -2.52 6.26 14.52
N ARG A 159 -3.52 5.40 14.71
CA ARG A 159 -4.55 5.55 15.74
C ARG A 159 -4.03 5.19 17.14
N PRO A 160 -4.73 5.61 18.20
CA PRO A 160 -4.29 5.35 19.56
C PRO A 160 -4.26 3.86 19.92
N ASP A 161 -5.17 3.04 19.38
CA ASP A 161 -5.18 1.58 19.54
C ASP A 161 -3.96 0.89 18.92
N CYS A 162 -3.24 1.59 18.03
CA CYS A 162 -2.05 1.07 17.34
C CYS A 162 -0.72 1.55 17.96
N ALA A 163 -0.74 2.31 19.06
CA ALA A 163 0.47 2.88 19.66
C ALA A 163 1.48 1.81 20.13
N GLU A 164 0.99 0.71 20.71
CA GLU A 164 1.86 -0.40 21.14
C GLU A 164 2.53 -1.11 19.95
N THR A 165 1.77 -1.34 18.88
CA THR A 165 2.27 -1.92 17.63
C THR A 165 3.36 -1.03 17.03
N PHE A 166 3.11 0.28 16.95
CA PHE A 166 4.08 1.27 16.49
C PHE A 166 5.38 1.24 17.32
N LEU A 167 5.28 1.24 18.66
CA LEU A 167 6.47 1.20 19.52
C LEU A 167 7.24 -0.11 19.42
N SER A 168 6.53 -1.24 19.26
CA SER A 168 7.16 -2.55 19.07
C SER A 168 7.99 -2.57 17.79
N GLU A 169 7.44 -2.08 16.67
CA GLU A 169 8.18 -1.92 15.41
C GLU A 169 9.36 -0.95 15.57
N LYS A 170 9.11 0.23 16.14
CA LYS A 170 10.12 1.29 16.30
C LYS A 170 11.33 0.83 17.10
N PHE A 171 11.14 -0.07 18.06
CA PHE A 171 12.22 -0.60 18.90
C PHE A 171 12.68 -2.01 18.51
N GLY A 172 12.22 -2.55 17.37
CA GLY A 172 12.62 -3.87 16.89
C GLY A 172 12.25 -5.01 17.84
N LEU A 173 11.13 -4.87 18.55
CA LEU A 173 10.58 -5.88 19.44
C LEU A 173 9.59 -6.73 18.64
N GLU A 174 10.04 -7.81 18.03
CA GLU A 174 9.16 -8.82 17.45
C GLU A 174 8.32 -9.48 18.55
N ALA A 175 7.10 -9.92 18.21
CA ALA A 175 6.25 -10.66 19.12
C ALA A 175 6.91 -11.99 19.49
N GLU A 176 7.33 -12.14 20.75
CA GLU A 176 7.64 -13.45 21.35
C GLU A 176 6.42 -14.36 21.20
N SER A 177 6.39 -15.17 20.14
CA SER A 177 5.59 -16.38 20.10
C SER A 177 6.42 -17.52 20.69
N GLN A 178 5.87 -18.11 21.73
CA GLN A 178 6.33 -19.27 22.48
C GLN A 178 7.21 -20.24 21.68
N GLU A 179 8.37 -20.54 22.27
CA GLU A 179 9.28 -21.61 21.93
C GLU A 179 8.51 -22.94 21.71
N ALA A 180 8.60 -23.46 20.50
CA ALA A 180 8.68 -24.90 20.28
C ALA A 180 10.04 -25.15 19.63
N SER A 181 10.94 -25.69 20.45
CA SER A 181 12.19 -26.41 20.15
C SER A 181 12.85 -26.17 18.78
N ALA A 182 14.05 -25.61 18.86
CA ALA A 182 15.05 -25.59 17.82
C ALA A 182 15.25 -26.96 17.16
N ASP A 183 14.98 -27.02 15.86
CA ASP A 183 15.78 -27.82 14.93
C ASP A 183 16.61 -26.80 14.12
N GLU A 184 17.91 -26.81 14.37
CA GLU A 184 18.93 -26.18 13.54
C GLU A 184 18.94 -26.88 12.17
N ASP A 185 18.17 -26.37 11.22
CA ASP A 185 18.41 -26.45 9.76
C ASP A 185 17.20 -25.90 8.99
N SER A 186 17.14 -24.58 8.77
CA SER A 186 16.40 -24.02 7.61
C SER A 186 16.81 -22.58 7.30
N ALA A 187 18.09 -22.37 7.00
CA ALA A 187 18.42 -21.29 6.08
C ALA A 187 17.86 -21.69 4.71
N PHE A 188 16.81 -20.99 4.26
CA PHE A 188 16.21 -21.17 2.94
C PHE A 188 17.27 -20.89 1.88
N ASN A 189 17.86 -21.94 1.32
CA ASN A 189 18.78 -21.85 0.20
C ASN A 189 17.95 -21.97 -1.08
N ILE A 190 17.69 -20.82 -1.71
CA ILE A 190 16.94 -20.69 -2.98
C ILE A 190 17.43 -21.68 -4.05
N LEU A 191 18.71 -22.08 -3.98
CA LEU A 191 19.34 -23.04 -4.89
C LEU A 191 18.71 -24.45 -4.87
N ASP A 192 18.20 -24.91 -3.72
CA ASP A 192 17.63 -26.27 -3.58
C ASP A 192 16.23 -26.41 -4.18
N TYR A 193 15.52 -25.31 -4.41
CA TYR A 193 14.21 -25.32 -5.07
C TYR A 193 14.32 -25.62 -6.58
N PHE A 194 15.40 -25.18 -7.23
CA PHE A 194 15.58 -25.27 -8.68
C PHE A 194 16.23 -26.57 -9.15
N THR A 195 16.87 -27.34 -8.26
CA THR A 195 17.48 -28.64 -8.62
C THR A 195 16.44 -29.75 -8.86
N GLY A 196 15.18 -29.52 -8.48
CA GLY A 196 14.07 -30.47 -8.63
C GLY A 196 13.20 -30.28 -9.89
N LEU A 197 13.42 -29.22 -10.68
CA LEU A 197 12.73 -29.02 -11.95
C LEU A 197 13.46 -29.78 -13.07
N PRO A 198 12.75 -30.45 -14.00
CA PRO A 198 13.39 -31.06 -15.14
C PRO A 198 14.16 -30.00 -15.91
N SER A 199 15.48 -30.19 -15.99
CA SER A 199 16.34 -29.35 -16.81
C SER A 199 15.80 -29.35 -18.25
N PRO A 200 15.64 -28.19 -18.90
CA PRO A 200 15.24 -28.16 -20.29
C PRO A 200 16.28 -28.90 -21.12
N ALA A 201 15.81 -29.71 -22.07
CA ALA A 201 16.69 -30.47 -22.95
C ALA A 201 17.72 -29.53 -23.60
N PRO A 202 19.01 -29.92 -23.70
CA PRO A 202 20.02 -29.07 -24.30
C PRO A 202 19.71 -28.92 -25.79
N GLY A 203 19.25 -27.74 -26.22
CA GLY A 203 19.09 -27.47 -27.66
C GLY A 203 18.00 -26.50 -28.12
N ALA A 204 17.21 -25.88 -27.26
CA ALA A 204 16.23 -24.88 -27.69
C ALA A 204 16.12 -23.72 -26.71
N ALA A 205 17.04 -22.76 -26.80
CA ALA A 205 16.81 -21.43 -26.26
C ALA A 205 15.88 -20.68 -27.23
N PRO A 206 14.68 -20.22 -26.81
CA PRO A 206 13.86 -19.34 -27.63
C PRO A 206 14.61 -18.03 -27.88
N ALA A 207 14.50 -17.51 -29.10
CA ALA A 207 15.34 -16.44 -29.65
C ALA A 207 15.00 -15.01 -29.18
N PHE A 208 14.36 -14.83 -28.02
CA PHE A 208 13.99 -13.50 -27.54
C PHE A 208 14.21 -13.39 -26.02
N LEU A 209 15.37 -12.88 -25.61
CA LEU A 209 15.65 -12.48 -24.24
C LEU A 209 15.76 -10.95 -24.19
N GLY A 210 14.93 -10.31 -23.36
CA GLY A 210 15.14 -8.94 -22.87
C GLY A 210 14.02 -7.91 -23.12
N THR A 211 12.99 -8.23 -23.91
CA THR A 211 11.81 -7.35 -24.10
C THR A 211 10.59 -8.16 -24.51
N MET A 212 9.39 -7.74 -24.11
CA MET A 212 8.13 -8.37 -24.54
C MET A 212 7.98 -8.28 -26.06
N PRO A 213 7.81 -9.41 -26.79
CA PRO A 213 7.62 -9.41 -28.24
C PRO A 213 6.36 -8.65 -28.66
N ASP A 214 6.40 -7.99 -29.82
CA ASP A 214 5.27 -7.25 -30.38
C ASP A 214 4.00 -8.11 -30.50
N GLU A 215 4.14 -9.40 -30.83
CA GLU A 215 3.03 -10.36 -30.87
C GLU A 215 2.31 -10.50 -29.51
N ILE A 216 3.05 -10.52 -28.40
CA ILE A 216 2.45 -10.57 -27.06
C ILE A 216 1.80 -9.23 -26.71
N VAL A 217 2.41 -8.11 -27.12
CA VAL A 217 1.82 -6.77 -26.94
C VAL A 217 0.52 -6.63 -27.74
N ASP A 218 0.48 -7.13 -28.97
CA ASP A 218 -0.70 -7.17 -29.84
C ASP A 218 -1.84 -7.95 -29.20
N ILE A 219 -1.56 -9.11 -28.61
CA ILE A 219 -2.56 -9.93 -27.90
C ILE A 219 -3.27 -9.12 -26.80
N PHE A 220 -2.52 -8.39 -25.98
CA PHE A 220 -3.12 -7.54 -24.94
C PHE A 220 -3.92 -6.39 -25.54
N ARG A 221 -3.37 -5.70 -26.54
CA ARG A 221 -4.06 -4.59 -27.22
C ARG A 221 -5.38 -5.03 -27.83
N ASP A 222 -5.39 -6.14 -28.56
CA ASP A 222 -6.59 -6.69 -29.18
C ASP A 222 -7.62 -7.11 -28.14
N PHE A 223 -7.17 -7.74 -27.04
CA PHE A 223 -8.03 -8.07 -25.92
C PHE A 223 -8.72 -6.81 -25.36
N PHE A 224 -7.96 -5.78 -24.98
CA PHE A 224 -8.50 -4.57 -24.35
C PHE A 224 -9.38 -3.75 -25.30
N LEU A 225 -8.99 -3.61 -26.57
CA LEU A 225 -9.80 -2.93 -27.59
C LEU A 225 -11.10 -3.70 -27.92
N GLY A 226 -11.13 -5.01 -27.69
CA GLY A 226 -12.31 -5.85 -27.84
C GLY A 226 -13.26 -5.83 -26.65
N LEU A 227 -12.88 -5.23 -25.51
CA LEU A 227 -13.73 -5.16 -24.32
C LEU A 227 -14.75 -4.02 -24.43
N PRO A 228 -15.96 -4.18 -23.85
CA PRO A 228 -16.84 -3.04 -23.65
C PRO A 228 -16.16 -2.04 -22.71
N SER A 229 -16.19 -0.76 -23.06
CA SER A 229 -15.57 0.32 -22.27
C SER A 229 -16.24 0.56 -20.93
N ARG A 230 -17.45 0.03 -20.69
CA ARG A 230 -18.20 0.17 -19.43
C ARG A 230 -18.58 -1.19 -18.88
N TRP A 231 -18.24 -1.42 -17.61
CA TRP A 231 -18.54 -2.65 -16.88
C TRP A 231 -19.51 -2.36 -15.74
N GLU A 232 -20.69 -2.97 -15.80
CA GLU A 232 -21.70 -2.88 -14.74
C GLU A 232 -21.47 -4.00 -13.72
N GLY A 233 -21.28 -3.66 -12.45
CA GLY A 233 -20.85 -4.62 -11.42
C GLY A 233 -21.80 -5.81 -11.26
N ILE A 234 -23.11 -5.57 -11.31
CA ILE A 234 -24.13 -6.64 -11.25
C ILE A 234 -23.99 -7.59 -12.42
N ASP A 235 -23.78 -7.09 -13.64
CA ASP A 235 -23.70 -7.94 -14.83
C ASP A 235 -22.38 -8.70 -14.89
N CYS A 236 -21.27 -8.07 -14.47
CA CYS A 236 -19.98 -8.75 -14.27
C CYS A 236 -20.12 -9.91 -13.27
N TYR A 237 -20.79 -9.70 -12.14
CA TYR A 237 -21.05 -10.77 -11.19
C TYR A 237 -21.94 -11.87 -11.77
N LYS A 238 -23.03 -11.53 -12.48
CA LYS A 238 -23.88 -12.54 -13.12
C LYS A 238 -23.09 -13.43 -14.08
N GLU A 239 -22.23 -12.84 -14.90
CA GLU A 239 -21.39 -13.57 -15.85
C GLU A 239 -20.42 -14.51 -15.12
N MET A 240 -19.67 -14.00 -14.15
CA MET A 240 -18.76 -14.83 -13.33
C MET A 240 -19.48 -15.92 -12.53
N ILE A 241 -20.70 -15.66 -12.05
CA ILE A 241 -21.53 -16.63 -11.33
C ILE A 241 -22.03 -17.73 -12.27
N ALA A 242 -22.51 -17.36 -13.46
CA ALA A 242 -23.01 -18.29 -14.47
C ALA A 242 -21.91 -19.27 -14.92
N ASP A 243 -20.69 -18.78 -15.10
CA ASP A 243 -19.52 -19.59 -15.46
C ASP A 243 -18.87 -20.29 -14.24
N ASN A 244 -19.47 -20.15 -13.05
CA ASN A 244 -18.95 -20.69 -11.79
C ASN A 244 -17.48 -20.32 -11.52
N TYR A 245 -17.06 -19.11 -11.90
CA TYR A 245 -15.68 -18.66 -11.75
C TYR A 245 -15.22 -18.72 -10.28
N ARG A 246 -13.95 -19.07 -10.04
CA ARG A 246 -13.42 -19.32 -8.68
C ARG A 246 -13.49 -18.10 -7.77
N ASN A 247 -13.28 -16.91 -8.33
CA ASN A 247 -13.22 -15.63 -7.58
C ASN A 247 -14.51 -14.79 -7.74
N LYS A 248 -15.61 -15.39 -8.20
CA LYS A 248 -16.89 -14.69 -8.51
C LYS A 248 -17.50 -13.86 -7.38
N TYR A 249 -17.07 -14.01 -6.12
CA TYR A 249 -17.59 -13.25 -4.99
C TYR A 249 -16.57 -12.31 -4.36
N GLN A 250 -15.47 -11.98 -5.04
CA GLN A 250 -14.53 -11.00 -4.51
C GLN A 250 -15.10 -9.57 -4.60
N PRO A 251 -14.89 -8.72 -3.58
CA PRO A 251 -15.44 -7.35 -3.54
C PRO A 251 -14.72 -6.39 -4.49
N GLU A 252 -13.43 -6.63 -4.79
CA GLU A 252 -12.67 -5.89 -5.81
C GLU A 252 -12.97 -6.43 -7.21
N TRP A 253 -14.25 -6.46 -7.58
CA TRP A 253 -14.75 -7.22 -8.72
C TRP A 253 -14.16 -6.81 -10.06
N ALA A 254 -13.74 -5.55 -10.25
CA ALA A 254 -13.16 -5.09 -11.51
C ALA A 254 -11.87 -5.85 -11.85
N GLY A 255 -10.99 -6.08 -10.86
CA GLY A 255 -9.76 -6.87 -11.05
C GLY A 255 -10.08 -8.33 -11.36
N PHE A 256 -10.95 -8.95 -10.58
CA PHE A 256 -11.32 -10.36 -10.80
C PHE A 256 -12.11 -10.59 -12.09
N TYR A 257 -12.88 -9.60 -12.54
CA TYR A 257 -13.58 -9.65 -13.82
C TYR A 257 -12.60 -9.53 -14.99
N LEU A 258 -11.58 -8.66 -14.88
CA LEU A 258 -10.48 -8.59 -15.83
C LEU A 258 -9.75 -9.94 -15.95
N GLU A 259 -9.37 -10.54 -14.82
CA GLU A 259 -8.76 -11.89 -14.78
C GLU A 259 -9.65 -12.93 -15.46
N TYR A 260 -10.94 -12.96 -15.14
CA TYR A 260 -11.92 -13.88 -15.74
C TYR A 260 -12.01 -13.71 -17.26
N ARG A 261 -12.16 -12.46 -17.74
CA ARG A 261 -12.28 -12.16 -19.17
C ARG A 261 -11.01 -12.50 -19.93
N PHE A 262 -9.84 -12.23 -19.35
CA PHE A 262 -8.57 -12.53 -19.99
C PHE A 262 -8.29 -14.04 -20.03
N GLU A 263 -8.53 -14.76 -18.93
CA GLU A 263 -8.40 -16.23 -18.90
C GLU A 263 -9.31 -16.90 -19.95
N LYS A 264 -10.54 -16.40 -20.10
CA LYS A 264 -11.48 -16.86 -21.13
C LYS A 264 -10.97 -16.55 -22.54
N TYR A 265 -10.49 -15.33 -22.77
CA TYR A 265 -9.91 -14.92 -24.06
C TYR A 265 -8.71 -15.78 -24.48
N LEU A 266 -7.80 -16.08 -23.56
CA LEU A 266 -6.64 -16.94 -23.85
C LEU A 266 -7.07 -18.35 -24.30
N LYS A 267 -8.09 -18.93 -23.66
CA LYS A 267 -8.64 -20.24 -24.01
C LYS A 267 -9.34 -20.25 -25.35
N GLU A 268 -10.22 -19.27 -25.60
CA GLU A 268 -11.00 -19.16 -26.83
C GLU A 268 -10.11 -18.96 -28.07
N ASN A 269 -8.95 -18.31 -27.90
CA ASN A 269 -8.00 -18.03 -28.98
C ASN A 269 -6.77 -18.96 -29.00
N SER A 270 -6.73 -19.99 -28.12
CA SER A 270 -5.61 -20.95 -28.05
C SER A 270 -4.22 -20.30 -27.81
N LEU A 271 -4.18 -19.24 -27.00
CA LEU A 271 -2.99 -18.42 -26.75
C LEU A 271 -2.15 -18.88 -25.55
N GLU A 272 -2.53 -19.97 -24.88
CA GLU A 272 -1.89 -20.50 -23.65
C GLU A 272 -0.42 -20.93 -23.83
N HIS A 273 0.04 -21.04 -25.08
CA HIS A 273 1.44 -21.31 -25.40
C HIS A 273 2.33 -20.06 -25.31
N LEU A 274 1.74 -18.86 -25.43
CA LEU A 274 2.42 -17.56 -25.31
C LEU A 274 2.20 -16.90 -23.95
N ILE A 275 0.99 -17.00 -23.40
CA ILE A 275 0.61 -16.41 -22.12
C ILE A 275 -0.23 -17.41 -21.36
N ARG A 276 0.22 -17.79 -20.16
CA ARG A 276 -0.55 -18.66 -19.26
C ARG A 276 -1.10 -17.85 -18.12
N TYR A 277 -2.38 -18.06 -17.85
CA TYR A 277 -2.96 -17.63 -16.59
C TYR A 277 -2.66 -18.72 -15.53
N GLU A 278 -1.80 -18.44 -14.55
CA GLU A 278 -1.37 -19.42 -13.54
C GLU A 278 -1.10 -18.77 -12.18
N GLN A 279 -2.11 -18.72 -11.30
CA GLN A 279 -1.94 -18.29 -9.91
C GLN A 279 -1.40 -19.45 -9.05
N ASN A 280 -0.14 -19.36 -8.57
CA ASN A 280 0.44 -20.37 -7.68
C ASN A 280 0.44 -19.93 -6.22
N LYS A 281 -0.68 -20.16 -5.53
CA LYS A 281 -0.89 -19.80 -4.11
C LYS A 281 -0.38 -20.84 -3.10
N LYS A 282 0.43 -21.80 -3.54
CA LYS A 282 1.03 -22.80 -2.64
C LYS A 282 2.10 -22.15 -1.76
N LYS A 283 2.44 -22.79 -0.64
CA LYS A 283 3.61 -22.38 0.18
C LYS A 283 4.84 -22.40 -0.74
N ASN A 284 5.48 -21.24 -0.92
CA ASN A 284 6.61 -20.98 -1.82
C ASN A 284 6.26 -20.89 -3.33
N GLY A 285 4.98 -20.76 -3.69
CA GLY A 285 4.58 -20.43 -5.06
C GLY A 285 4.69 -18.93 -5.36
N ILE A 286 4.83 -18.59 -6.64
CA ILE A 286 4.81 -17.20 -7.10
C ILE A 286 3.35 -16.77 -7.31
N ASP A 287 2.90 -15.80 -6.52
CA ASP A 287 1.53 -15.25 -6.57
C ASP A 287 1.46 -14.07 -7.55
N LEU A 288 1.59 -14.40 -8.83
CA LEU A 288 1.39 -13.52 -9.99
C LEU A 288 0.37 -14.19 -10.93
N ASP A 289 -0.41 -13.40 -11.66
CA ASP A 289 -1.50 -13.94 -12.49
C ASP A 289 -1.03 -14.62 -13.78
N LEU A 290 0.09 -14.16 -14.34
CA LEU A 290 0.56 -14.51 -15.67
C LEU A 290 1.95 -15.12 -15.65
N TYR A 291 2.16 -16.07 -16.56
CA TYR A 291 3.46 -16.60 -16.92
C TYR A 291 3.62 -16.57 -18.44
N PHE A 292 4.79 -16.16 -18.92
CA PHE A 292 5.12 -16.03 -20.34
C PHE A 292 6.12 -17.13 -20.73
N PRO A 293 5.68 -18.31 -21.24
CA PRO A 293 6.57 -19.46 -21.40
C PRO A 293 7.76 -19.22 -22.33
N THR A 294 7.59 -18.35 -23.34
CA THR A 294 8.65 -18.02 -24.30
C THR A 294 9.69 -17.05 -23.74
N LEU A 295 9.31 -16.25 -22.73
CA LEU A 295 10.19 -15.29 -22.05
C LEU A 295 10.77 -15.84 -20.76
N MET A 296 10.14 -16.90 -20.22
CA MET A 296 10.40 -17.45 -18.89
C MET A 296 10.10 -16.47 -17.73
N ASP A 297 9.44 -15.36 -18.02
CA ASP A 297 9.09 -14.29 -17.09
C ASP A 297 7.64 -14.35 -16.61
N TYR A 298 7.32 -13.51 -15.63
CA TYR A 298 6.00 -13.43 -15.00
C TYR A 298 5.31 -12.11 -15.28
N GLY A 299 4.01 -12.06 -15.01
CA GLY A 299 3.26 -10.82 -15.03
C GLY A 299 2.00 -10.86 -14.19
N ASP A 300 1.32 -9.72 -14.09
CA ASP A 300 0.16 -9.55 -13.24
C ASP A 300 -0.89 -8.64 -13.89
N LEU A 301 -2.17 -8.95 -13.68
CA LEU A 301 -3.28 -8.16 -14.20
C LEU A 301 -3.78 -7.20 -13.10
N LYS A 302 -3.81 -5.90 -13.40
CA LYS A 302 -4.35 -4.89 -12.47
C LYS A 302 -5.52 -4.14 -13.09
N ALA A 303 -6.62 -4.06 -12.37
CA ALA A 303 -7.63 -3.03 -12.59
C ALA A 303 -7.37 -1.89 -11.60
N HIS A 304 -7.15 -0.67 -12.12
CA HIS A 304 -6.71 0.47 -11.33
C HIS A 304 -7.61 1.68 -11.54
N SER A 305 -7.89 2.42 -10.46
CA SER A 305 -8.67 3.65 -10.59
C SER A 305 -7.80 4.82 -11.03
N ASP A 306 -8.28 5.59 -12.00
CA ASP A 306 -7.56 6.76 -12.57
C ASP A 306 -7.31 7.92 -11.58
N TYR A 307 -8.02 7.96 -10.45
CA TYR A 307 -7.82 8.96 -9.41
C TYR A 307 -6.87 8.52 -8.28
N SER A 308 -6.33 7.30 -8.29
CA SER A 308 -5.35 6.86 -7.28
C SER A 308 -3.98 7.46 -7.51
N LYS A 309 -3.19 7.63 -6.44
CA LYS A 309 -1.83 8.18 -6.50
C LYS A 309 -0.78 7.24 -7.09
N GLY A 310 -1.06 5.95 -7.13
CA GLY A 310 -0.15 4.93 -7.61
C GLY A 310 -0.81 3.56 -7.64
N ILE A 311 -0.26 2.67 -8.45
CA ILE A 311 -0.78 1.34 -8.69
C ILE A 311 -0.13 0.39 -7.68
N GLN A 312 -0.96 -0.14 -6.78
CA GLN A 312 -0.53 -1.15 -5.82
C GLN A 312 -0.21 -2.46 -6.58
N GLY A 313 1.04 -2.90 -6.50
CA GLY A 313 1.50 -4.15 -7.12
C GLY A 313 1.43 -5.34 -6.16
N ASN A 314 2.32 -6.31 -6.39
CA ASN A 314 2.39 -7.55 -5.63
C ASN A 314 3.37 -7.44 -4.46
N ASP A 315 3.46 -8.51 -3.68
CA ASP A 315 4.32 -8.59 -2.49
C ASP A 315 5.79 -8.22 -2.81
N TRP A 316 6.37 -7.38 -1.96
CA TRP A 316 7.69 -6.82 -2.16
C TRP A 316 8.75 -7.92 -2.29
N ASN A 317 8.74 -8.90 -1.40
CA ASN A 317 9.72 -9.97 -1.38
C ASN A 317 9.57 -10.88 -2.60
N THR A 318 8.34 -11.11 -3.06
CA THR A 318 8.08 -11.87 -4.28
C THR A 318 8.70 -11.19 -5.50
N ILE A 319 8.46 -9.89 -5.68
CA ILE A 319 8.98 -9.13 -6.83
C ILE A 319 10.51 -9.06 -6.81
N PHE A 320 11.10 -8.66 -5.69
CA PHE A 320 12.56 -8.56 -5.59
C PHE A 320 13.24 -9.93 -5.56
N GLY A 321 12.56 -10.98 -5.13
CA GLY A 321 13.02 -12.37 -5.19
C GLY A 321 13.12 -12.88 -6.63
N ILE A 322 12.18 -12.53 -7.51
CA ILE A 322 12.25 -12.86 -8.94
C ILE A 322 13.38 -12.06 -9.61
N LEU A 323 13.40 -10.73 -9.43
CA LEU A 323 14.42 -9.87 -10.05
C LEU A 323 15.84 -10.10 -9.54
N GLY A 324 15.98 -10.72 -8.36
CA GLY A 324 17.27 -11.05 -7.74
C GLY A 324 17.88 -12.37 -8.21
N GLN A 325 17.16 -13.17 -9.00
CA GLN A 325 17.69 -14.39 -9.61
C GLN A 325 18.79 -14.04 -10.63
N THR A 326 19.76 -14.95 -10.80
CA THR A 326 21.00 -14.69 -11.55
C THR A 326 21.22 -15.63 -12.73
N ASP A 327 20.26 -16.52 -13.01
CA ASP A 327 20.30 -17.42 -14.17
C ASP A 327 20.12 -16.65 -15.48
N TYR A 328 19.30 -15.59 -15.49
CA TYR A 328 19.26 -14.59 -16.55
C TYR A 328 18.62 -13.27 -16.04
N GLU A 329 18.54 -12.25 -16.91
CA GLU A 329 17.87 -11.01 -16.56
C GLU A 329 16.34 -11.18 -16.60
N HIS A 330 15.73 -11.18 -15.43
CA HIS A 330 14.28 -11.31 -15.30
C HIS A 330 13.54 -9.99 -15.48
N HIS A 331 12.35 -10.12 -16.06
CA HIS A 331 11.36 -9.07 -16.20
C HIS A 331 10.07 -9.47 -15.49
N ILE A 332 9.32 -8.48 -15.04
CA ILE A 332 7.98 -8.67 -14.50
C ILE A 332 7.05 -7.67 -15.16
N TYR A 333 6.05 -8.19 -15.87
CA TYR A 333 5.14 -7.39 -16.67
C TYR A 333 3.85 -7.10 -15.93
N TYR A 334 3.54 -5.83 -15.69
CA TYR A 334 2.25 -5.42 -15.16
C TYR A 334 1.36 -4.96 -16.30
N ILE A 335 0.22 -5.64 -16.47
CA ILE A 335 -0.79 -5.32 -17.46
C ILE A 335 -1.95 -4.62 -16.75
N ILE A 336 -2.04 -3.33 -16.95
CA ILE A 336 -2.87 -2.45 -16.11
C ILE A 336 -3.99 -1.89 -16.95
N CYS A 337 -5.22 -2.08 -16.49
CA CYS A 337 -6.41 -1.45 -17.01
C CYS A 337 -6.82 -0.32 -16.07
N GLU A 338 -6.59 0.92 -16.49
CA GLU A 338 -7.09 2.09 -15.81
C GLU A 338 -8.58 2.28 -16.10
N HIS A 339 -9.31 2.71 -15.08
CA HIS A 339 -10.73 2.99 -15.19
C HIS A 339 -11.18 4.13 -14.27
N ALA A 340 -12.18 4.87 -14.71
CA ALA A 340 -12.98 5.73 -13.84
C ALA A 340 -13.89 4.86 -12.97
N THR A 341 -13.84 5.05 -11.65
CA THR A 341 -14.65 4.27 -10.69
C THR A 341 -15.87 5.05 -10.24
N TYR A 342 -17.03 4.39 -10.24
CA TYR A 342 -18.28 4.94 -9.70
C TYR A 342 -18.71 4.11 -8.49
N LYS A 343 -18.80 4.74 -7.32
CA LYS A 343 -19.04 4.06 -6.04
C LYS A 343 -20.49 3.62 -5.92
N ASP A 344 -20.73 2.41 -5.43
CA ASP A 344 -22.08 1.88 -5.28
C ASP A 344 -22.94 2.66 -4.27
N SER A 345 -22.29 3.37 -3.34
CA SER A 345 -22.95 4.29 -2.41
C SER A 345 -23.70 5.45 -3.07
N GLU A 346 -23.31 5.83 -4.28
CA GLU A 346 -23.96 6.91 -5.04
C GLU A 346 -25.19 6.41 -5.82
N TYR A 347 -25.38 5.09 -5.85
CA TYR A 347 -26.41 4.39 -6.65
C TYR A 347 -27.25 3.45 -5.78
N GLY A 348 -27.57 3.87 -4.56
CA GLY A 348 -28.50 3.13 -3.69
C GLY A 348 -28.00 1.76 -3.21
N TYR A 349 -26.69 1.49 -3.33
CA TYR A 349 -26.07 0.23 -2.92
C TYR A 349 -26.60 -1.01 -3.66
N GLU A 350 -27.03 -0.86 -4.91
CA GLU A 350 -27.64 -1.93 -5.70
C GLU A 350 -26.70 -3.13 -5.89
N THR A 351 -25.43 -2.86 -6.21
CA THR A 351 -24.42 -3.91 -6.43
C THR A 351 -24.11 -4.64 -5.13
N THR A 352 -23.99 -3.90 -4.03
CA THR A 352 -23.75 -4.42 -2.68
C THR A 352 -24.86 -5.36 -2.27
N GLN A 353 -26.12 -4.95 -2.44
CA GLN A 353 -27.27 -5.76 -2.10
C GLN A 353 -27.36 -7.01 -2.99
N PHE A 354 -27.14 -6.88 -4.29
CA PHE A 354 -27.09 -8.01 -5.22
C PHE A 354 -26.03 -9.04 -4.79
N TRP A 355 -24.79 -8.58 -4.57
CA TRP A 355 -23.66 -9.43 -4.20
C TRP A 355 -23.86 -10.15 -2.87
N ASN A 356 -24.44 -9.48 -1.86
CA ASN A 356 -24.75 -10.12 -0.58
C ASN A 356 -25.91 -11.12 -0.69
N ARG A 357 -26.95 -10.83 -1.49
CA ARG A 357 -28.05 -11.78 -1.77
C ARG A 357 -27.54 -13.03 -2.48
N ALA A 358 -26.67 -12.87 -3.49
CA ALA A 358 -26.10 -13.99 -4.23
C ALA A 358 -25.27 -14.94 -3.35
N GLN A 359 -24.67 -14.43 -2.27
CA GLN A 359 -23.96 -15.23 -1.26
C GLN A 359 -24.84 -15.77 -0.13
N GLY A 360 -26.14 -15.46 -0.11
CA GLY A 360 -27.04 -15.86 0.97
C GLY A 360 -26.78 -15.16 2.31
N LYS A 361 -26.17 -13.97 2.30
CA LYS A 361 -25.89 -13.20 3.53
C LYS A 361 -27.16 -12.53 4.05
N SER A 362 -27.33 -12.54 5.38
CA SER A 362 -28.44 -11.85 6.05
C SER A 362 -28.26 -10.32 6.10
N ASN A 363 -27.02 -9.86 6.33
CA ASN A 363 -26.68 -8.44 6.25
C ASN A 363 -26.37 -8.06 4.80
N LEU A 364 -27.33 -7.38 4.15
CA LEU A 364 -27.22 -6.96 2.76
C LEU A 364 -26.31 -5.75 2.53
N MET A 365 -25.85 -5.09 3.59
CA MET A 365 -25.01 -3.88 3.51
C MET A 365 -23.54 -4.17 3.86
N SER A 366 -23.17 -5.44 4.02
CA SER A 366 -21.76 -5.81 4.20
C SER A 366 -20.94 -5.40 2.98
N TYR A 367 -19.74 -4.85 3.18
CA TYR A 367 -18.84 -4.34 2.13
C TYR A 367 -19.34 -3.10 1.36
N GLN A 368 -20.43 -2.44 1.79
CA GLN A 368 -20.98 -1.25 1.12
C GLN A 368 -19.96 -0.11 0.89
N LYS A 369 -18.95 0.03 1.78
CA LYS A 369 -17.92 1.07 1.67
C LYS A 369 -16.90 0.79 0.55
N ARG A 370 -16.78 -0.46 0.09
CA ARG A 370 -15.78 -0.91 -0.91
C ARG A 370 -16.36 -1.15 -2.30
N MET A 371 -17.68 -1.32 -2.37
CA MET A 371 -18.34 -1.76 -3.59
C MET A 371 -18.37 -0.66 -4.65
N LYS A 372 -18.12 -1.05 -5.89
CA LYS A 372 -18.24 -0.20 -7.08
C LYS A 372 -19.53 -0.55 -7.78
N HIS A 373 -20.30 0.46 -8.22
CA HIS A 373 -21.46 0.22 -9.07
C HIS A 373 -21.02 -0.20 -10.46
N HIS A 374 -20.13 0.59 -11.04
CA HIS A 374 -19.59 0.35 -12.37
C HIS A 374 -18.21 0.99 -12.50
N VAL A 375 -17.47 0.53 -13.52
CA VAL A 375 -16.22 1.16 -13.93
C VAL A 375 -16.28 1.46 -15.42
N VAL A 376 -15.61 2.53 -15.84
CA VAL A 376 -15.44 2.89 -17.25
C VAL A 376 -13.96 2.84 -17.58
N LEU A 377 -13.56 1.90 -18.43
CA LEU A 377 -12.17 1.72 -18.86
C LEU A 377 -11.72 2.97 -19.63
N THR A 378 -10.48 3.38 -19.38
CA THR A 378 -9.93 4.61 -19.97
C THR A 378 -8.61 4.35 -20.70
N LYS A 379 -7.74 3.53 -20.12
CA LYS A 379 -6.43 3.25 -20.67
C LYS A 379 -5.95 1.86 -20.28
N MET A 380 -5.12 1.27 -21.14
CA MET A 380 -4.28 0.14 -20.80
C MET A 380 -2.80 0.53 -20.82
N HIS A 381 -2.05 0.00 -19.86
CA HIS A 381 -0.59 0.05 -19.82
C HIS A 381 -0.01 -1.36 -19.80
N ILE A 382 1.12 -1.53 -20.48
CA ILE A 382 2.06 -2.63 -20.24
C ILE A 382 3.31 -2.01 -19.63
N LEU A 383 3.61 -2.38 -18.39
CA LEU A 383 4.80 -1.94 -17.68
C LEU A 383 5.79 -3.09 -17.57
N ASP A 384 7.05 -2.83 -17.91
CA ASP A 384 8.17 -3.75 -17.72
C ASP A 384 8.99 -3.31 -16.49
N ILE A 385 8.98 -4.15 -15.45
CA ILE A 385 9.81 -3.97 -14.27
C ILE A 385 11.00 -4.94 -14.35
N ASN A 386 12.21 -4.39 -14.29
CA ASN A 386 13.45 -5.15 -14.38
C ASN A 386 14.55 -4.53 -13.50
N ASN A 387 15.75 -5.12 -13.51
CA ASN A 387 16.86 -4.68 -12.68
C ASN A 387 17.32 -3.24 -12.95
N SER A 388 17.11 -2.74 -14.18
CA SER A 388 17.50 -1.37 -14.55
C SER A 388 16.58 -0.30 -13.94
N ASN A 389 15.30 -0.59 -13.71
CA ASN A 389 14.29 0.40 -13.32
C ASN A 389 13.59 0.13 -11.97
N LYS A 390 13.80 -1.04 -11.33
CA LYS A 390 13.19 -1.40 -10.04
C LYS A 390 13.40 -0.40 -8.90
N HIS A 391 14.43 0.44 -8.99
CA HIS A 391 14.73 1.49 -8.01
C HIS A 391 13.73 2.66 -8.02
N PHE A 392 12.86 2.76 -9.04
CA PHE A 392 11.74 3.70 -9.09
C PHE A 392 10.48 3.19 -8.38
N LEU A 393 10.46 1.93 -7.92
CA LEU A 393 9.35 1.39 -7.13
C LEU A 393 9.39 1.93 -5.71
N SER A 394 8.22 2.28 -5.16
CA SER A 394 8.06 2.61 -3.75
C SER A 394 7.43 1.46 -2.97
N MET A 395 7.57 1.47 -1.65
CA MET A 395 7.05 0.42 -0.77
C MET A 395 5.67 0.82 -0.24
N PHE A 396 4.67 -0.02 -0.47
CA PHE A 396 3.32 0.12 0.10
C PHE A 396 3.14 -0.81 1.30
N ARG A 397 2.91 -0.24 2.48
CA ARG A 397 2.69 -0.99 3.71
C ARG A 397 1.19 -1.07 3.99
N GLN A 398 0.63 -2.27 3.82
CA GLN A 398 -0.83 -2.54 3.79
C GLN A 398 -1.53 -2.50 5.17
N GLY A 399 -0.92 -1.87 6.18
CA GLY A 399 -1.44 -1.84 7.55
C GLY A 399 -1.36 -3.20 8.26
N VAL A 400 -2.38 -3.51 9.05
CA VAL A 400 -2.41 -4.65 9.99
C VAL A 400 -3.46 -5.68 9.54
N ASN A 401 -3.12 -6.96 9.66
CA ASN A 401 -4.04 -8.09 9.48
C ASN A 401 -5.10 -8.14 10.60
N SER A 402 -6.18 -8.88 10.38
CA SER A 402 -7.21 -9.15 11.40
C SER A 402 -6.68 -9.86 12.66
N ASN A 403 -5.48 -10.43 12.60
CA ASN A 403 -4.78 -11.06 13.71
C ASN A 403 -3.81 -10.12 14.44
N GLY A 404 -3.80 -8.81 14.11
CA GLY A 404 -2.94 -7.81 14.74
C GLY A 404 -1.49 -7.77 14.23
N LYS A 405 -1.09 -8.66 13.31
CA LYS A 405 0.25 -8.63 12.69
C LYS A 405 0.28 -7.70 11.49
N LEU A 406 1.40 -7.01 11.25
CA LEU A 406 1.58 -6.22 10.04
C LEU A 406 1.44 -7.12 8.80
N ARG A 407 0.86 -6.56 7.74
CA ARG A 407 0.83 -7.19 6.43
C ARG A 407 2.18 -6.99 5.75
N GLU A 408 2.65 -8.03 5.06
CA GLU A 408 3.84 -7.91 4.22
C GLU A 408 3.69 -6.73 3.25
N PRO A 409 4.75 -5.94 3.06
CA PRO A 409 4.71 -4.81 2.15
C PRO A 409 4.54 -5.28 0.71
N LYS A 410 3.94 -4.41 -0.11
CA LYS A 410 3.84 -4.57 -1.56
C LYS A 410 4.66 -3.51 -2.26
N ILE A 411 4.95 -3.73 -3.54
CA ILE A 411 5.44 -2.65 -4.38
C ILE A 411 4.31 -1.66 -4.69
N MET A 412 4.67 -0.42 -4.94
CA MET A 412 3.80 0.64 -5.46
C MET A 412 4.48 1.26 -6.68
N ILE A 413 3.69 1.45 -7.72
CA ILE A 413 4.09 2.16 -8.94
C ILE A 413 3.45 3.53 -8.87
N ASP A 414 4.19 4.53 -8.41
CA ASP A 414 3.69 5.89 -8.29
C ASP A 414 3.31 6.46 -9.68
N HIS A 415 2.22 7.21 -9.77
CA HIS A 415 1.66 7.65 -11.05
C HIS A 415 2.65 8.51 -11.86
N ASP A 416 3.51 9.29 -11.21
CA ASP A 416 4.55 10.09 -11.86
C ASP A 416 5.76 9.27 -12.34
N MET A 417 5.84 8.00 -11.92
CA MET A 417 6.90 7.05 -12.29
C MET A 417 6.46 6.04 -13.35
N ILE A 418 5.17 5.98 -13.73
CA ILE A 418 4.65 5.04 -14.75
C ILE A 418 5.49 5.04 -16.03
N SER A 419 5.88 6.22 -16.52
CA SER A 419 6.66 6.36 -17.76
C SER A 419 8.09 5.79 -17.67
N LYS A 420 8.55 5.38 -16.48
CA LYS A 420 9.84 4.71 -16.28
C LYS A 420 9.76 3.19 -16.52
N PHE A 421 8.55 2.66 -16.56
CA PHE A 421 8.26 1.25 -16.77
C PHE A 421 7.47 0.99 -18.06
N SER A 422 6.73 1.97 -18.58
CA SER A 422 5.83 1.76 -19.71
C SER A 422 6.57 1.37 -21.00
N ILE A 423 6.07 0.29 -21.61
CA ILE A 423 6.47 -0.17 -22.95
C ILE A 423 5.31 -0.13 -23.96
N CYS A 424 4.07 -0.01 -23.49
CA CYS A 424 2.89 0.15 -24.34
C CYS A 424 1.78 0.89 -23.56
N ASP A 425 1.15 1.87 -24.22
CA ASP A 425 -0.01 2.58 -23.70
C ASP A 425 -1.11 2.61 -24.78
N VAL A 426 -2.34 2.24 -24.42
CA VAL A 426 -3.51 2.22 -25.33
C VAL A 426 -4.67 2.94 -24.68
N THR A 427 -5.26 3.93 -25.36
CA THR A 427 -6.53 4.54 -24.90
C THR A 427 -7.70 3.65 -25.33
N ILE A 428 -8.63 3.39 -24.40
CA ILE A 428 -9.78 2.49 -24.60
C ILE A 428 -11.05 3.31 -24.82
#